data_AF-B0C4X1-F1
#
_entry.id   AF-B0C4X1-F1
#
_cell.length_a   1.000
_cell.length_b   1.000
_cell.length_c   1.000
_cell.angle_alpha   90.00
_cell.angle_beta   90.00
_cell.angle_gamma   90.00
#
_symmetry.space_group_name_H-M   'P 1'
#
loop_
_entity.id
_entity.type
_entity.pdbx_description
1 polymer ?
#
loop_
_entity_poly.entity_id
_entity_poly.type
_entity_poly.pdbx_seq_one_letter_code
_entity_poly.pdbx_strand_id
1 'polypeptide(L)' 'MPKGNPDPVMPPKFVSSRFKRSDETIEELADRNIQFRLTKSVDKVVRALPDRSAWLRRVVTEAARRELMGNLEDKS' A
#
# COMPACT_ATOMS: atom_id res chain seq x y z
N MET A 1 6.69 -25.15 32.97
CA MET A 1 6.74 -23.80 32.37
C MET A 1 5.34 -23.21 32.47
N PRO A 2 5.15 -21.99 33.01
CA PRO A 2 3.83 -21.37 33.01
C PRO A 2 3.41 -21.11 31.55
N LYS A 3 2.20 -21.53 31.17
CA LYS A 3 1.63 -21.25 29.85
C LYS A 3 1.48 -19.73 29.71
N GLY A 4 1.97 -19.17 28.60
CA GLY A 4 1.78 -17.75 28.27
C GLY A 4 0.28 -17.40 28.19
N ASN A 5 -0.03 -16.10 28.30
CA ASN A 5 -1.41 -15.60 28.26
C ASN A 5 -2.14 -16.16 27.01
N PRO A 6 -3.23 -16.94 27.19
CA PRO A 6 -3.95 -17.56 26.08
C PRO A 6 -4.59 -16.52 25.15
N ASP A 7 -4.92 -15.33 25.68
CA ASP A 7 -5.56 -14.24 24.95
C ASP A 7 -4.72 -12.97 25.05
N PRO A 8 -3.62 -12.86 24.28
CA PRO A 8 -2.78 -11.67 24.28
C PRO A 8 -3.54 -10.48 23.68
N VAL A 9 -3.99 -9.56 24.53
CA VAL A 9 -4.59 -8.29 24.09
C VAL A 9 -3.48 -7.30 23.75
N MET A 10 -3.44 -6.84 22.50
CA MET A 10 -2.50 -5.82 22.06
C MET A 10 -3.01 -4.44 22.45
N PRO A 11 -2.27 -3.65 23.25
CA PRO A 11 -2.73 -2.31 23.63
C PRO A 11 -2.86 -1.39 22.40
N PRO A 12 -3.82 -0.45 22.37
CA PRO A 12 -4.05 0.43 21.21
C PRO A 12 -2.80 1.19 20.72
N LYS A 13 -1.90 1.56 21.65
CA LYS A 13 -0.61 2.22 21.36
C LYS A 13 0.33 1.36 20.50
N PHE A 14 0.24 0.04 20.62
CA PHE A 14 1.04 -0.90 19.80
C PHE A 14 0.41 -1.14 18.43
N VAL A 15 -0.92 -1.04 18.32
CA VAL A 15 -1.63 -1.17 17.05
C VAL A 15 -1.31 0.02 16.14
N SER A 16 -1.35 1.24 16.67
CA SER A 16 -1.10 2.48 15.91
C SER A 16 0.35 2.65 15.45
N SER A 17 1.31 2.02 16.14
CA SER A 17 2.74 2.12 15.83
C SER A 17 3.27 0.98 14.97
N ARG A 18 2.44 -0.02 14.65
CA ARG A 18 2.89 -1.28 14.05
C ARG A 18 3.39 -1.15 12.62
N PHE A 19 2.80 -0.25 11.85
CA PHE A 19 3.16 -0.04 10.45
C PHE A 19 3.30 1.45 10.17
N LYS A 20 4.55 1.89 10.02
CA LYS A 20 4.83 3.24 9.54
C LYS A 20 4.58 3.27 8.03
N ARG A 21 3.92 4.34 7.57
CA ARG A 21 3.74 4.60 6.14
C ARG A 21 5.11 4.66 5.45
N SER A 22 5.22 4.04 4.27
CA SER A 22 6.49 3.94 3.51
C SER A 22 6.83 5.22 2.73
N ASP A 23 5.99 6.25 2.79
CA ASP A 23 6.15 7.51 2.07
C ASP A 23 5.55 8.68 2.86
N GLU A 24 5.82 9.88 2.39
CA GLU A 24 5.44 11.16 3.02
C GLU A 24 4.02 11.62 2.64
N THR A 25 3.26 10.81 1.89
CA THR A 25 1.91 11.19 1.47
C THR A 25 0.95 11.26 2.67
N ILE A 26 0.08 12.27 2.65
CA ILE A 26 -0.85 12.56 3.76
C ILE A 26 -2.23 11.96 3.47
N GLU A 27 -2.61 11.90 2.19
CA GLU A 27 -3.89 11.37 1.72
C GLU A 27 -4.15 9.96 2.24
N GLU A 28 -5.36 9.68 2.73
CA GLU A 28 -5.70 8.35 3.25
C GLU A 28 -5.62 7.29 2.16
N LEU A 29 -5.08 6.11 2.51
CA LEU A 29 -5.03 4.98 1.60
C LEU A 29 -6.34 4.19 1.68
N ALA A 30 -6.72 3.57 0.57
CA ALA A 30 -7.90 2.70 0.54
C ALA A 30 -7.79 1.54 1.55
N ASP A 31 -8.92 1.15 2.16
CA ASP A 31 -8.99 0.07 3.15
C ASP A 31 -8.57 -1.30 2.61
N ARG A 32 -8.63 -1.48 1.29
CA ARG A 32 -8.33 -2.75 0.61
C ARG A 32 -7.23 -2.57 -0.42
N ASN A 33 -6.27 -3.48 -0.38
CA ASN A 33 -5.17 -3.50 -1.34
C ASN A 33 -5.63 -4.02 -2.71
N ILE A 34 -5.17 -3.38 -3.78
CA ILE A 34 -5.28 -3.92 -5.13
C ILE A 34 -4.17 -4.95 -5.34
N GLN A 35 -4.54 -6.18 -5.71
CA GLN A 35 -3.61 -7.29 -5.95
C GLN A 35 -3.68 -7.74 -7.40
N PHE A 36 -2.52 -7.90 -8.04
CA PHE A 36 -2.41 -8.39 -9.41
C PHE A 36 -1.06 -9.09 -9.62
N ARG A 37 -0.98 -9.91 -10.68
CA ARG A 37 0.25 -10.60 -11.07
C ARG A 37 0.99 -9.79 -12.13
N LEU A 38 2.32 -9.74 -11.99
CA LEU A 38 3.23 -9.16 -12.97
C LEU A 38 3.96 -10.27 -13.76
N THR A 39 4.53 -9.90 -14.90
CA THR A 39 5.48 -10.79 -15.59
C THR A 39 6.72 -10.98 -14.72
N LYS A 40 7.34 -12.18 -14.78
CA LYS A 40 8.45 -12.56 -13.91
C LYS A 40 9.62 -11.56 -13.94
N SER A 41 9.94 -11.00 -15.12
CA SER A 41 11.01 -10.03 -15.30
C SER A 41 10.72 -8.71 -14.57
N VAL A 42 9.49 -8.20 -14.67
CA VAL A 42 9.08 -6.95 -14.00
C VAL A 42 8.95 -7.16 -12.50
N ASP A 43 8.36 -8.27 -12.05
CA ASP A 43 8.24 -8.61 -10.63
C ASP A 43 9.61 -8.64 -9.94
N LYS A 44 10.63 -9.24 -10.58
CA LYS A 44 12.00 -9.26 -10.07
C LYS A 44 12.57 -7.86 -9.83
N VAL A 45 12.36 -6.94 -10.78
CA VAL A 45 12.85 -5.56 -10.68
C VAL A 45 12.10 -4.78 -9.59
N VAL A 46 10.77 -4.87 -9.58
CA VAL A 46 9.93 -4.14 -8.61
C VAL A 46 10.20 -4.62 -7.18
N ARG A 47 10.42 -5.92 -6.97
CA ARG A 47 10.75 -6.47 -5.64
C ARG A 47 12.13 -6.05 -5.12
N ALA A 48 13.05 -5.66 -6.00
CA ALA A 48 14.38 -5.20 -5.61
C ALA A 48 14.39 -3.74 -5.10
N LEU A 49 13.27 -3.01 -5.24
CA LEU A 49 13.17 -1.63 -4.76
C LEU A 49 13.05 -1.57 -3.22
N PRO A 50 13.75 -0.64 -2.54
CA PRO A 50 13.66 -0.47 -1.10
C PRO A 50 12.23 -0.11 -0.64
N ASP A 51 11.57 0.82 -1.34
CA ASP A 51 10.22 1.30 -1.02
C ASP A 51 9.20 0.98 -2.13
N ARG A 52 9.08 -0.31 -2.47
CA ARG A 52 8.23 -0.79 -3.59
C ARG A 52 6.79 -0.27 -3.51
N SER A 53 6.22 -0.17 -2.32
CA SER A 53 4.81 0.24 -2.12
C SER A 53 4.59 1.71 -2.41
N ALA A 54 5.58 2.57 -2.14
CA ALA A 54 5.54 3.98 -2.47
C ALA A 54 5.69 4.18 -3.99
N TRP A 55 6.65 3.46 -4.58
CA TRP A 55 6.87 3.50 -6.03
C TRP A 55 5.65 3.02 -6.82
N LEU A 56 5.05 1.88 -6.43
CA LEU A 56 3.85 1.34 -7.09
C LEU A 56 2.66 2.30 -6.99
N ARG A 57 2.43 2.91 -5.81
CA ARG A 57 1.37 3.90 -5.66
C ARG A 57 1.56 5.07 -6.61
N ARG A 58 2.75 5.65 -6.67
CA ARG A 58 3.04 6.74 -7.60
C ARG A 58 2.76 6.35 -9.06
N VAL A 59 3.28 5.21 -9.51
CA VAL A 59 3.12 4.75 -10.90
C VAL A 59 1.65 4.51 -11.24
N VAL A 60 0.92 3.80 -10.36
CA VAL A 60 -0.51 3.51 -10.58
C VAL A 60 -1.35 4.78 -10.53
N THR A 61 -1.07 5.70 -9.60
CA THR A 61 -1.78 6.99 -9.51
C THR A 61 -1.53 7.86 -10.73
N GLU A 62 -0.29 7.97 -11.21
CA GLU A 62 0.04 8.71 -12.43
C GLU A 62 -0.69 8.13 -13.65
N ALA A 63 -0.65 6.80 -13.83
CA ALA A 63 -1.35 6.13 -14.93
C ALA A 63 -2.88 6.30 -14.84
N ALA A 64 -3.46 6.11 -13.65
CA ALA A 64 -4.90 6.28 -13.44
C ALA A 64 -5.35 7.71 -13.70
N ARG A 65 -4.60 8.72 -13.22
CA ARG A 65 -4.90 10.13 -13.48
C ARG A 65 -4.89 10.44 -14.98
N ARG A 66 -3.84 9.98 -15.67
CA ARG A 66 -3.64 10.24 -17.10
C ARG A 66 -4.67 9.53 -17.99
N GLU A 67 -4.97 8.27 -17.72
CA GLU A 67 -5.70 7.40 -18.65
C GLU A 67 -7.19 7.27 -18.29
N LEU A 68 -7.53 7.38 -17.00
CA LEU A 68 -8.87 7.11 -16.50
C LEU A 68 -9.56 8.36 -15.95
N MET A 69 -8.84 9.26 -15.28
CA MET A 69 -9.44 10.44 -14.63
C MET A 69 -9.47 11.68 -15.52
N GLY A 70 -8.51 11.88 -16.42
CA GLY A 70 -8.51 12.99 -17.37
C GLY A 70 -9.71 13.00 -18.34
N ASN A 71 -10.39 11.87 -18.52
CA ASN A 71 -11.61 11.74 -19.33
C ASN A 71 -12.92 11.82 -18.51
N LEU A 72 -12.84 11.96 -17.18
CA LEU A 72 -14.01 12.03 -16.29
C LEU A 72 -14.51 13.47 -16.05
N GLU A 73 -13.65 14.47 -16.21
CA GLU A 73 -14.00 15.89 -16.01
C GLU A 73 -14.80 16.48 -17.19
N ASP A 74 -14.80 15.83 -18.35
CA ASP A 74 -15.50 16.29 -19.58
C ASP A 74 -16.89 15.64 -19.77
N LYS A 75 -17.37 14.91 -18.75
CA LYS A 75 -18.67 14.21 -18.74
C LYS A 75 -19.53 14.57 -17.52
N SER A 76 -19.51 15.82 -17.08
CA SER A 76 -20.44 16.36 -16.08
C SER A 76 -21.14 17.60 -16.59
#